data_AF-A0A7X6TGW9-F1
#
_entry.id   AF-A0A7X6TGW9-F1
#
_cell.length_a   1.000
_cell.length_b   1.000
_cell.length_c   1.000
_cell.angle_alpha   90.00
_cell.angle_beta   90.00
_cell.angle_gamma   90.00
#
_symmetry.space_group_name_H-M   'P 1'
#
loop_
_entity.id
_entity.type
_entity.pdbx_description
1 polymer ?
#
loop_
_entity_poly.entity_id
_entity_poly.type
_entity_poly.pdbx_seq_one_letter_code
_entity_poly.pdbx_strand_id
1 'polypeptide(L)'
;MDESSMLDISLTAALLKAVAPETALLFIGDADQLPPVGAGNVLRDLIDSAVLPVFRLATVFRQASKSAIIQAAHRINRGEVPQLPSPFRSPEIWKNTDCFFID
;
A
#
# COMPACT_ATOMS: atom_id res chain seq x y z
N MET A 1 -11.86 0.70 -9.67
CA MET A 1 -10.59 1.44 -9.80
C MET A 1 -9.57 0.80 -8.90
N ASP A 2 -8.54 0.22 -9.49
CA ASP A 2 -7.41 -0.35 -8.75
C ASP A 2 -6.31 0.71 -8.56
N GLU A 3 -5.39 0.49 -7.61
CA GLU A 3 -4.32 1.44 -7.21
C GLU A 3 -4.85 2.85 -6.88
N SER A 4 -6.03 2.91 -6.25
CA SER A 4 -6.71 4.17 -5.94
C SER A 4 -5.98 5.03 -4.88
N SER A 5 -5.00 4.47 -4.17
CA SER A 5 -4.10 5.18 -3.26
C SER A 5 -3.26 6.24 -3.97
N MET A 6 -3.05 6.11 -5.28
CA MET A 6 -2.30 7.08 -6.09
C MET A 6 -3.16 8.18 -6.71
N LEU A 7 -4.49 8.16 -6.53
CA LEU A 7 -5.38 9.16 -7.11
C LEU A 7 -5.36 10.46 -6.30
N ASP A 8 -4.99 11.55 -6.94
CA ASP A 8 -5.12 12.89 -6.38
C ASP A 8 -6.59 13.40 -6.43
N ILE A 9 -6.83 14.54 -5.78
CA ILE A 9 -8.17 15.14 -5.69
C ILE A 9 -8.73 15.54 -7.05
N SER A 10 -7.89 15.97 -7.99
CA SER A 10 -8.32 16.48 -9.29
C SER A 10 -8.75 15.33 -10.19
N LEU A 11 -7.95 14.26 -10.23
CA LEU A 11 -8.24 13.06 -10.98
C LEU A 11 -9.45 12.32 -10.39
N THR A 12 -9.57 12.26 -9.07
CA THR A 12 -10.74 11.66 -8.42
C THR A 12 -12.02 12.44 -8.74
N ALA A 13 -11.98 13.78 -8.69
CA ALA A 13 -13.13 14.60 -9.08
C ALA A 13 -13.52 14.41 -10.56
N ALA A 14 -12.53 14.30 -11.46
CA ALA A 14 -12.78 14.03 -12.86
C ALA A 14 -13.40 12.65 -13.09
N LEU A 15 -12.89 11.62 -12.41
CA LEU A 15 -13.46 10.27 -12.43
C LEU A 15 -14.92 10.28 -11.98
N LEU A 16 -15.22 10.85 -10.82
CA LEU A 16 -16.57 10.87 -10.26
C LEU A 16 -17.57 11.63 -11.16
N LYS A 17 -17.12 12.69 -11.86
CA LYS A 17 -17.94 13.39 -12.85
C LYS A 17 -18.24 12.57 -14.11
N ALA A 18 -17.34 11.65 -14.47
CA ALA A 18 -17.49 10.80 -15.66
C ALA A 18 -18.30 9.53 -15.39
N VAL A 19 -18.48 9.15 -14.13
CA VAL A 19 -19.26 7.97 -13.71
C VAL A 19 -20.75 8.31 -13.74
N ALA A 20 -21.55 7.48 -14.41
CA ALA A 20 -23.00 7.68 -14.46
C ALA A 20 -23.66 7.38 -13.10
N PRO A 21 -24.78 8.05 -12.72
CA PRO A 21 -25.38 7.93 -11.38
C PRO A 21 -25.72 6.50 -10.94
N GLU A 22 -26.13 5.64 -11.88
CA GLU A 22 -26.54 4.25 -11.62
C GLU A 22 -25.34 3.27 -11.59
N THR A 23 -24.11 3.77 -11.62
CA THR A 23 -22.90 2.92 -11.68
C THR A 23 -22.39 2.59 -10.29
N ALA A 24 -22.18 1.30 -10.02
CA ALA A 24 -21.44 0.87 -8.85
C ALA A 24 -19.93 1.16 -9.04
N LEU A 25 -19.36 1.95 -8.13
CA LEU A 25 -17.93 2.28 -8.13
C LEU A 25 -17.24 1.61 -6.93
N LEU A 26 -16.22 0.80 -7.21
CA LEU A 26 -15.37 0.19 -6.20
C LEU A 26 -13.96 0.77 -6.29
N PHE A 27 -13.46 1.30 -5.17
CA PHE A 27 -12.07 1.70 -5.01
C PHE A 27 -11.29 0.57 -4.34
N ILE A 28 -10.16 0.22 -4.94
CA ILE A 28 -9.22 -0.80 -4.46
C ILE A 28 -7.85 -0.13 -4.40
N GLY A 29 -7.14 -0.29 -3.29
CA GLY A 29 -5.83 0.33 -3.09
C GLY A 29 -5.29 0.06 -1.68
N ASP A 30 -4.05 0.46 -1.45
CA ASP A 30 -3.37 0.32 -0.17
C ASP A 30 -3.30 1.69 0.54
N ALA A 31 -4.04 1.83 1.63
CA ALA A 31 -4.08 3.06 2.43
C ALA A 31 -2.80 3.35 3.22
N ASP A 32 -1.85 2.40 3.26
CA ASP A 32 -0.54 2.55 3.87
C ASP A 32 0.57 2.80 2.82
N GLN A 33 0.22 2.86 1.53
CA GLN A 33 1.15 3.25 0.46
C GLN A 33 1.50 4.74 0.57
N LEU A 34 2.55 5.15 -0.16
CA LEU A 34 2.86 6.56 -0.37
C LEU A 34 1.64 7.32 -0.91
N PRO A 35 1.43 8.57 -0.47
CA PRO A 35 0.34 9.39 -0.96
C PRO A 35 0.52 9.73 -2.45
N PRO A 36 -0.55 10.19 -3.13
CA PRO A 36 -0.44 10.73 -4.48
C PRO A 36 0.61 11.83 -4.58
N VAL A 37 1.22 11.97 -5.76
CA VAL A 37 2.13 13.10 -6.05
C VAL A 37 1.34 14.42 -6.08
N GLY A 38 0.12 14.38 -6.59
CA GLY A 38 -0.81 15.51 -6.60
C GLY A 38 -1.41 15.79 -5.22
N ALA A 39 -2.15 16.89 -5.11
CA ALA A 39 -2.76 17.27 -3.84
C ALA A 39 -3.91 16.34 -3.43
N GLY A 40 -4.02 16.10 -2.11
CA GLY A 40 -5.09 15.32 -1.49
C GLY A 40 -4.74 13.84 -1.32
N ASN A 41 -5.37 13.20 -0.32
CA ASN A 41 -5.19 11.78 -0.04
C ASN A 41 -6.56 11.08 -0.05
N VAL A 42 -7.18 11.04 -1.24
CA VAL A 42 -8.62 10.78 -1.35
C VAL A 42 -9.00 9.41 -0.83
N LEU A 43 -8.25 8.35 -1.15
CA LEU A 43 -8.56 7.01 -0.64
C LEU A 43 -8.54 6.99 0.90
N ARG A 44 -7.52 7.60 1.50
CA ARG A 44 -7.39 7.66 2.96
C ARG A 44 -8.52 8.47 3.58
N ASP A 45 -8.82 9.64 3.03
CA ASP A 45 -9.88 10.51 3.50
C ASP A 45 -11.25 9.83 3.41
N LEU A 46 -11.51 9.07 2.34
CA LEU A 46 -12.75 8.28 2.19
C LEU A 46 -12.85 7.18 3.26
N ILE A 47 -11.75 6.50 3.56
CA ILE A 47 -11.70 5.48 4.63
C ILE A 47 -11.96 6.11 6.00
N ASP A 48 -11.25 7.18 6.32
CA ASP A 48 -11.29 7.85 7.62
C ASP A 48 -12.62 8.58 7.86
N SER A 49 -13.34 8.96 6.79
CA SER A 49 -14.65 9.63 6.88
C SER A 49 -15.77 8.75 7.47
N ALA A 50 -15.63 7.42 7.39
CA ALA A 50 -16.65 6.44 7.81
C ALA A 50 -18.05 6.62 7.16
N VAL A 51 -18.17 7.38 6.07
CA VAL A 51 -19.46 7.60 5.37
C VAL A 51 -19.75 6.56 4.30
N LEU A 52 -18.74 5.79 3.89
CA LEU A 52 -18.84 4.74 2.89
C LEU A 52 -18.56 3.37 3.51
N PRO A 53 -19.14 2.28 2.96
CA PRO A 53 -18.73 0.93 3.32
C PRO A 53 -17.26 0.70 2.96
N VAL A 54 -16.46 0.30 3.95
CA VAL A 54 -15.03 0.02 3.79
C VAL A 54 -14.74 -1.39 4.31
N PHE A 55 -13.98 -2.16 3.53
CA PHE A 55 -13.53 -3.47 3.93
C PHE A 55 -12.00 -3.56 3.80
N ARG A 56 -11.31 -3.79 4.93
CA ARG A 56 -9.85 -3.92 4.96
C ARG A 56 -9.45 -5.38 4.95
N LEU A 57 -8.71 -5.80 3.94
CA LEU A 57 -8.16 -7.15 3.85
C LEU A 57 -6.90 -7.25 4.75
N ALA A 58 -6.93 -8.12 5.74
CA ALA A 58 -5.83 -8.30 6.70
C ALA A 58 -4.96 -9.54 6.44
N THR A 59 -5.46 -10.50 5.66
CA THR A 59 -4.78 -11.79 5.44
C THR A 59 -3.91 -11.75 4.19
N VAL A 60 -2.62 -12.03 4.35
CA VAL A 60 -1.66 -12.10 3.23
C VAL A 60 -1.48 -13.54 2.77
N PHE A 61 -1.73 -13.81 1.49
CA PHE A 61 -1.60 -15.14 0.88
C PHE A 61 -0.43 -15.27 -0.11
N ARG A 62 0.23 -14.16 -0.47
CA ARG A 62 1.10 -14.05 -1.66
C ARG A 62 2.39 -14.88 -1.59
N GLN A 63 2.93 -15.14 -0.39
CA GLN A 63 4.02 -16.08 -0.11
C GLN A 63 4.05 -16.35 1.41
N ALA A 64 4.59 -17.49 1.84
CA ALA A 64 4.60 -17.96 3.23
C ALA A 64 4.92 -16.83 4.24
N SER A 65 4.30 -16.88 5.42
CA SER A 65 4.50 -15.96 6.58
C SER A 65 5.96 -15.70 6.99
N LYS A 66 6.92 -16.41 6.39
CA LYS A 66 8.37 -16.27 6.54
C LYS A 66 9.04 -15.27 5.58
N SER A 67 8.33 -14.66 4.62
CA SER A 67 8.93 -13.63 3.74
C SER A 67 9.46 -12.44 4.57
N ALA A 68 10.73 -12.08 4.37
CA ALA A 68 11.34 -10.96 5.07
C ALA A 68 10.78 -9.63 4.55
N ILE A 69 10.37 -9.55 3.27
CA ILE A 69 9.69 -8.37 2.70
C ILE A 69 8.39 -8.08 3.47
N ILE A 70 7.54 -9.09 3.64
CA ILE A 70 6.24 -8.93 4.31
C ILE A 70 6.45 -8.52 5.79
N GLN A 71 7.39 -9.17 6.48
CA GLN A 71 7.71 -8.84 7.86
C GLN A 71 8.26 -7.42 7.99
N ALA A 72 9.12 -6.98 7.06
CA ALA A 72 9.66 -5.63 7.05
C ALA A 72 8.57 -4.58 6.80
N ALA A 73 7.67 -4.80 5.84
CA ALA A 73 6.55 -3.91 5.56
C ALA A 73 5.64 -3.74 6.80
N HIS A 74 5.28 -4.83 7.47
CA HIS A 74 4.48 -4.74 8.70
C HIS A 74 5.19 -4.00 9.84
N ARG A 75 6.52 -4.13 9.96
CA ARG A 75 7.31 -3.36 10.94
C ARG A 75 7.27 -1.87 10.61
N ILE A 76 7.49 -1.49 9.35
CA ILE A 76 7.43 -0.09 8.89
C ILE A 76 6.05 0.52 9.18
N ASN A 77 4.96 -0.19 8.88
CA ASN A 77 3.60 0.31 9.14
C ASN A 77 3.31 0.48 10.65
N ARG A 78 4.05 -0.19 11.53
CA ARG A 78 4.00 -0.01 13.00
C ARG A 78 5.01 1.03 13.53
N GLY A 79 5.79 1.67 12.66
CA GLY A 79 6.86 2.59 13.05
C GLY A 79 8.11 1.90 13.60
N GLU A 80 8.26 0.59 13.37
CA GLU A 80 9.43 -0.20 13.77
C GLU A 80 10.43 -0.25 12.61
N VAL A 81 11.71 0.07 12.88
CA VAL A 81 12.77 -0.06 11.88
C VAL A 81 13.08 -1.56 11.65
N PRO A 82 12.94 -2.08 10.42
CA PRO A 82 13.25 -3.47 10.13
C PRO A 82 14.77 -3.71 10.17
N GLN A 83 15.16 -4.85 10.75
CA GLN A 83 16.56 -5.29 10.78
C GLN A 83 16.86 -6.03 9.47
N LEU A 84 17.44 -5.32 8.50
CA LEU A 84 17.74 -5.85 7.18
C LEU A 84 19.26 -6.07 7.04
N PRO A 85 19.71 -7.29 6.70
CA PRO A 85 21.13 -7.57 6.48
C PRO A 85 21.63 -6.88 5.20
N SER A 86 22.92 -6.53 5.16
CA SER A 86 23.58 -6.01 3.96
C SER A 86 24.31 -7.11 3.20
N PRO A 87 24.10 -7.24 1.87
CA PRO A 87 24.75 -8.27 1.09
C PRO A 87 26.22 -7.93 0.78
N PHE A 88 26.65 -6.70 1.03
CA PHE A 88 28.07 -6.32 0.93
C PHE A 88 28.86 -6.74 2.17
N ARG A 89 28.21 -6.80 3.34
CA ARG A 89 28.81 -7.33 4.58
C ARG A 89 28.75 -8.85 4.66
N SER A 90 27.70 -9.44 4.09
CA SER A 90 27.38 -10.87 4.12
C SER A 90 26.92 -11.36 2.73
N PRO A 91 27.84 -11.63 1.79
CA PRO A 91 27.51 -11.99 0.40
C PRO A 91 26.64 -13.25 0.23
N GLU A 92 26.62 -14.15 1.21
CA GLU A 92 25.77 -15.34 1.23
C GLU A 92 24.27 -15.04 1.18
N ILE A 93 23.84 -13.84 1.60
CA ILE A 93 22.41 -13.51 1.69
C ILE A 93 21.75 -13.29 0.32
N TRP A 94 22.51 -13.00 -0.74
CA TRP A 94 21.99 -12.82 -2.10
C TRP A 94 21.09 -13.99 -2.56
N LYS A 95 21.31 -15.19 -2.01
CA LYS A 95 20.58 -16.42 -2.37
C LYS A 95 19.57 -16.88 -1.31
N ASN A 96 19.62 -16.31 -0.10
CA ASN A 96 19.00 -16.90 1.09
C ASN A 96 17.90 -16.02 1.72
N THR A 97 17.72 -14.78 1.24
CA THR A 97 16.67 -13.88 1.71
C THR A 97 16.02 -13.14 0.54
N ASP A 98 14.76 -12.78 0.69
CA ASP A 98 14.00 -11.97 -0.27
C ASP A 98 14.05 -10.47 0.08
N CYS A 99 14.63 -10.08 1.22
CA CYS A 99 14.75 -8.69 1.65
C CYS A 99 16.13 -8.42 2.30
N PHE A 100 16.79 -7.35 1.85
CA PHE A 100 18.09 -6.90 2.34
C PHE A 100 18.23 -5.38 2.14
N PHE A 101 19.17 -4.77 2.87
CA PHE A 101 19.48 -3.34 2.77
C PHE A 101 20.78 -3.16 1.99
N ILE A 102 20.76 -2.33 0.96
CA ILE A 102 21.96 -1.98 0.19
C ILE A 102 22.50 -0.68 0.79
N ASP A 103 23.61 -0.78 1.52
CA ASP A 103 24.36 0.34 2.11
C ASP A 103 25.40 0.93 1.15
#